data_AF-A0A966U5P9-F1
#
_entry.id   AF-A0A966U5P9-F1
#
_cell.length_a   1.000
_cell.length_b   1.000
_cell.length_c   1.000
_cell.angle_alpha   90.00
_cell.angle_beta   90.00
_cell.angle_gamma   90.00
#
_symmetry.space_group_name_H-M   'P 1'
#
loop_
_entity.id
_entity.type
_entity.pdbx_description
1 polymer ?
#
loop_
_entity_poly.entity_id
_entity_poly.type
_entity_poly.pdbx_seq_one_letter_code
_entity_poly.pdbx_strand_id
1 'polypeptide(L)'
;MNRVTPQDHLPDLLNYALVAPRIKVLYVPTTKVACSSLKLLVSQVEGTYNAAAAEEIITPNISQEQTIHNYRVHGLTRFFEIPRKEQWNILTSSDWLRIAALRDPLRRAYSSFENRVLLRAPGTPEVIFERCPDVLVDGRIDVAATFANFAEQLHADLPSFMADDHFRPQFNSLYCDQYELHHLVRVEQPGALQSLADVLNARGGTNVKLARLNSGLGITPQQIYTKRTADLVAQTYAEDYRWFDFTPHSFTAESTSLVLDPLQQALITNLRETTERLKIVSRSAFHRVGFRYGLSQMRKSLWIRITNPRGKGDTRLLQW
;
A
#
# COMPACT_ATOMS: atom_id res chain seq x y z
N MET A 1 26.56 29.72 -8.71
CA MET A 1 25.18 29.33 -8.35
C MET A 1 24.72 28.30 -9.36
N ASN A 2 24.66 27.02 -8.98
CA ASN A 2 24.12 25.98 -9.85
C ASN A 2 22.61 26.23 -10.01
N ARG A 3 22.15 26.45 -11.25
CA ARG A 3 20.72 26.46 -11.56
C ARG A 3 20.22 25.04 -11.33
N VAL A 4 19.52 24.82 -10.22
CA VAL A 4 18.71 23.62 -10.03
C VAL A 4 17.60 23.70 -11.07
N THR A 5 17.62 22.80 -12.05
CA THR A 5 16.50 22.68 -13.00
C THR A 5 15.34 21.99 -12.27
N PRO A 6 14.06 22.34 -12.55
CA PRO A 6 12.91 21.61 -12.00
C PRO A 6 12.96 20.09 -12.28
N GLN A 7 13.78 19.68 -13.25
CA GLN A 7 14.07 18.32 -13.69
C GLN A 7 14.87 17.46 -12.69
N ASP A 8 15.35 18.00 -11.58
CA ASP A 8 16.35 17.31 -10.74
C ASP A 8 15.77 16.46 -9.60
N HIS A 9 14.48 16.59 -9.27
CA HIS A 9 13.85 15.81 -8.20
C HIS A 9 12.44 15.36 -8.58
N LEU A 10 12.32 14.18 -9.20
CA LEU A 10 11.06 13.43 -9.19
C LEU A 10 10.76 13.02 -7.75
N PRO A 11 9.48 12.98 -7.32
CA PRO A 11 9.14 12.52 -5.97
C PRO A 11 9.76 11.13 -5.71
N ASP A 12 10.33 10.93 -4.52
CA ASP A 12 10.97 9.65 -4.14
C ASP A 12 10.03 8.46 -4.36
N LEU A 13 8.72 8.68 -4.20
CA LEU A 13 7.66 7.68 -4.34
C LEU A 13 7.33 7.32 -5.79
N LEU A 14 7.72 8.14 -6.77
CA LEU A 14 7.63 7.79 -8.18
C LEU A 14 8.54 6.61 -8.53
N ASN A 15 9.59 6.36 -7.74
CA ASN A 15 10.40 5.15 -7.91
C ASN A 15 9.58 3.87 -7.64
N TYR A 16 8.51 3.93 -6.83
CA TYR A 16 7.64 2.77 -6.61
C TYR A 16 6.52 2.67 -7.66
N ALA A 17 6.46 3.59 -8.63
CA ALA A 17 5.51 3.51 -9.73
C ALA A 17 5.82 2.31 -10.64
N LEU A 18 4.76 1.76 -11.19
CA LEU A 18 4.77 0.57 -12.03
C LEU A 18 4.35 0.94 -13.45
N VAL A 19 5.06 0.41 -14.42
CA VAL A 19 4.91 0.72 -15.84
C VAL A 19 4.41 -0.55 -16.55
N ALA A 20 3.37 -0.38 -17.36
CA ALA A 20 2.81 -1.36 -18.25
C ALA A 20 3.01 -0.87 -19.70
N PRO A 21 4.17 -1.18 -20.33
CA PRO A 21 4.55 -0.59 -21.61
C PRO A 21 3.62 -0.93 -22.77
N ARG A 22 3.09 -2.16 -22.84
CA ARG A 22 2.22 -2.59 -23.95
C ARG A 22 0.95 -1.76 -24.01
N ILE A 23 0.35 -1.47 -22.85
CA ILE A 23 -0.86 -0.64 -22.76
C ILE A 23 -0.56 0.84 -22.49
N LYS A 24 0.72 1.23 -22.45
CA LYS A 24 1.19 2.60 -22.13
C LYS A 24 0.54 3.17 -20.86
N VAL A 25 0.63 2.44 -19.73
CA VAL A 25 0.11 2.88 -18.43
C VAL A 25 1.25 3.09 -17.44
N LEU A 26 1.23 4.22 -16.73
CA LEU A 26 1.98 4.43 -15.50
C LEU A 26 0.98 4.34 -14.33
N TYR A 27 1.17 3.35 -13.47
CA TYR A 27 0.37 3.19 -12.25
C TYR A 27 1.20 3.58 -11.04
N VAL A 28 0.73 4.54 -10.25
CA VAL A 28 1.34 4.93 -8.98
C VAL A 28 0.61 4.23 -7.83
N PRO A 29 1.16 3.13 -7.27
CA PRO A 29 0.50 2.38 -6.22
C PRO A 29 0.53 3.14 -4.90
N THR A 30 -0.63 3.27 -4.27
CA THR A 30 -0.75 3.80 -2.90
C THR A 30 -1.27 2.71 -1.97
N THR A 31 -0.83 2.67 -0.72
CA THR A 31 -1.26 1.63 0.23
C THR A 31 -2.72 1.85 0.66
N LYS A 32 -3.44 0.74 0.88
CA LYS A 32 -4.83 0.71 1.37
C LYS A 32 -5.90 1.40 0.49
N VAL A 33 -5.60 1.63 -0.79
CA VAL A 33 -6.52 2.17 -1.81
C VAL A 33 -6.88 1.13 -2.89
N ALA A 34 -7.13 -0.12 -2.49
CA ALA A 34 -7.34 -1.25 -3.43
C ALA A 34 -6.13 -1.58 -4.32
N CYS A 35 -4.90 -1.32 -3.86
CA CYS A 35 -3.70 -1.48 -4.66
C CYS A 35 -3.40 -2.91 -5.12
N SER A 36 -3.73 -3.93 -4.32
CA SER A 36 -3.59 -5.34 -4.72
C SER A 36 -4.47 -5.65 -5.93
N SER A 37 -5.74 -5.22 -5.89
CA SER A 37 -6.69 -5.38 -6.99
C SER A 37 -6.23 -4.66 -8.26
N LEU A 38 -5.74 -3.43 -8.13
CA LEU A 38 -5.23 -2.66 -9.27
C LEU A 38 -3.94 -3.25 -9.85
N LYS A 39 -3.01 -3.76 -9.01
CA LYS A 39 -1.81 -4.47 -9.50
C LYS A 39 -2.20 -5.71 -10.30
N LEU A 40 -3.16 -6.50 -9.80
CA LEU A 40 -3.65 -7.68 -10.53
C LEU A 40 -4.30 -7.28 -11.86
N LEU A 41 -5.22 -6.32 -11.84
CA LEU A 41 -5.89 -5.84 -13.05
C LEU A 41 -4.89 -5.33 -14.09
N VAL A 42 -4.01 -4.40 -13.71
CA VAL A 42 -3.04 -3.80 -14.64
C VAL A 42 -2.11 -4.87 -15.19
N SER A 43 -1.64 -5.82 -14.38
CA SER A 43 -0.77 -6.91 -14.86
C SER A 43 -1.48 -7.92 -15.77
N GLN A 44 -2.75 -8.23 -15.51
CA GLN A 44 -3.55 -9.10 -16.37
C GLN A 44 -3.87 -8.43 -17.72
N VAL A 45 -4.25 -7.15 -17.67
CA VAL A 45 -4.48 -6.35 -18.88
C VAL A 45 -3.18 -6.20 -19.64
N GLU A 46 -2.04 -5.91 -19.01
CA GLU A 46 -0.72 -5.85 -19.67
C GLU A 46 -0.30 -7.20 -20.27
N GLY A 47 -0.72 -8.32 -19.64
CA GLY A 47 -0.31 -9.67 -20.02
C GLY A 47 0.95 -10.15 -19.28
N THR A 48 1.33 -9.51 -18.19
CA THR A 48 2.54 -9.82 -17.39
C THR A 48 2.26 -10.61 -16.12
N TYR A 49 0.99 -10.82 -15.77
CA TYR A 49 0.61 -11.59 -14.58
C TYR A 49 1.09 -13.05 -14.67
N ASN A 50 1.80 -13.51 -13.64
CA ASN A 50 2.36 -14.86 -13.56
C ASN A 50 1.72 -15.63 -12.39
N ALA A 51 0.69 -16.41 -12.70
CA ALA A 51 -0.03 -17.23 -11.74
C ALA A 51 0.86 -18.31 -11.08
N ALA A 52 1.75 -18.96 -11.87
CA ALA A 52 2.66 -19.96 -11.32
C ALA A 52 3.61 -19.37 -10.27
N ALA A 53 4.13 -18.16 -10.51
CA ALA A 53 4.93 -17.47 -9.51
C ALA A 53 4.15 -17.13 -8.22
N ALA A 54 2.83 -16.91 -8.31
CA ALA A 54 2.00 -16.65 -7.13
C ALA A 54 1.87 -17.88 -6.21
N GLU A 55 2.05 -19.10 -6.75
CA GLU A 55 2.03 -20.36 -5.99
C GLU A 55 3.39 -20.69 -5.36
N GLU A 56 4.48 -20.23 -5.97
CA GLU A 56 5.85 -20.57 -5.54
C GLU A 56 6.47 -19.54 -4.58
N ILE A 57 5.89 -18.35 -4.47
CA ILE A 57 6.48 -17.29 -3.67
C ILE A 57 6.28 -17.56 -2.17
N ILE A 58 7.42 -17.66 -1.50
CA ILE A 58 7.48 -17.67 -0.04
C ILE A 58 7.03 -16.29 0.45
N THR A 59 5.94 -16.26 1.23
CA THR A 59 5.43 -15.04 1.82
C THR A 59 5.00 -15.31 3.27
N PRO A 60 5.30 -14.39 4.21
CA PRO A 60 4.81 -14.52 5.58
C PRO A 60 3.32 -14.17 5.74
N ASN A 61 2.64 -13.80 4.64
CA ASN A 61 1.23 -13.42 4.66
C ASN A 61 0.30 -14.64 4.70
N ILE A 62 -0.85 -14.49 5.36
CA ILE A 62 -1.87 -15.54 5.45
C ILE A 62 -2.62 -15.73 4.11
N SER A 63 -2.77 -14.67 3.31
CA SER A 63 -3.45 -14.73 2.02
C SER A 63 -2.46 -14.77 0.86
N GLN A 64 -2.66 -15.75 -0.04
CA GLN A 64 -1.91 -15.84 -1.30
C GLN A 64 -2.13 -14.63 -2.20
N GLU A 65 -3.27 -13.94 -2.09
CA GLU A 65 -3.55 -12.73 -2.87
C GLU A 65 -2.53 -11.62 -2.60
N GLN A 66 -1.89 -11.61 -1.43
CA GLN A 66 -0.82 -10.66 -1.10
C GLN A 66 0.47 -10.90 -1.90
N THR A 67 0.63 -12.05 -2.56
CA THR A 67 1.78 -12.32 -3.44
C THR A 67 1.80 -11.40 -4.65
N ILE A 68 0.66 -10.81 -5.04
CA ILE A 68 0.58 -9.83 -6.15
C ILE A 68 1.49 -8.62 -5.96
N HIS A 69 1.93 -8.35 -4.73
CA HIS A 69 2.90 -7.31 -4.50
C HIS A 69 4.26 -7.67 -5.12
N ASN A 70 4.68 -8.93 -5.10
CA ASN A 70 5.97 -9.31 -5.66
C ASN A 70 6.04 -9.11 -7.19
N TYR A 71 7.11 -8.45 -7.65
CA TYR A 71 7.36 -8.20 -9.07
C TYR A 71 7.41 -9.46 -9.95
N ARG A 72 7.74 -10.62 -9.39
CA ARG A 72 7.71 -11.90 -10.13
C ARG A 72 6.28 -12.37 -10.43
N VAL A 73 5.29 -11.89 -9.67
CA VAL A 73 3.87 -12.18 -9.88
C VAL A 73 3.23 -11.18 -10.81
N HIS A 74 3.33 -9.88 -10.51
CA HIS A 74 2.67 -8.88 -11.34
C HIS A 74 3.42 -8.61 -12.66
N GLY A 75 4.74 -8.82 -12.70
CA GLY A 75 5.57 -8.66 -13.91
C GLY A 75 5.69 -7.25 -14.48
N LEU A 76 4.92 -6.27 -13.99
CA LEU A 76 5.03 -4.85 -14.33
C LEU A 76 6.45 -4.32 -14.12
N THR A 77 6.89 -3.44 -15.03
CA THR A 77 8.23 -2.84 -15.00
C THR A 77 8.30 -1.75 -13.95
N ARG A 78 9.37 -1.67 -13.17
CA ARG A 78 9.50 -0.60 -12.16
C ARG A 78 9.97 0.68 -12.83
N PHE A 79 9.38 1.81 -12.47
CA PHE A 79 9.66 3.07 -13.15
C PHE A 79 11.15 3.47 -13.08
N PHE A 80 11.83 3.21 -11.95
CA PHE A 80 13.27 3.50 -11.82
C PHE A 80 14.17 2.64 -12.74
N GLU A 81 13.65 1.54 -13.28
CA GLU A 81 14.38 0.68 -14.24
C GLU A 81 14.30 1.23 -15.67
N ILE A 82 13.39 2.17 -15.93
CA ILE A 82 13.24 2.82 -17.23
C ILE A 82 14.35 3.88 -17.42
N PRO A 83 14.99 3.99 -18.59
CA PRO A 83 15.94 5.06 -18.87
C PRO A 83 15.34 6.44 -18.67
N ARG A 84 16.10 7.39 -18.11
CA ARG A 84 15.59 8.74 -17.73
C ARG A 84 14.88 9.49 -18.87
N LYS A 85 15.35 9.35 -20.12
CA LYS A 85 14.68 9.93 -21.29
C LYS A 85 13.26 9.38 -21.47
N GLU A 86 13.10 8.06 -21.31
CA GLU A 86 11.81 7.39 -21.44
C GLU A 86 10.92 7.63 -20.22
N GLN A 87 11.48 7.75 -19.02
CA GLN A 87 10.75 8.21 -17.84
C GLN A 87 10.05 9.55 -18.10
N TRP A 88 10.77 10.53 -18.66
CA TRP A 88 10.18 11.82 -19.01
C TRP A 88 9.12 11.72 -20.12
N ASN A 89 9.33 10.83 -21.11
CA ASN A 89 8.30 10.56 -22.12
C ASN A 89 7.02 10.03 -21.46
N ILE A 90 7.13 9.04 -20.55
CA ILE A 90 5.99 8.50 -19.80
C ILE A 90 5.27 9.59 -18.99
N LEU A 91 6.02 10.52 -18.39
CA LEU A 91 5.47 11.57 -17.54
C LEU A 91 4.82 12.74 -18.30
N THR A 92 5.25 13.02 -19.52
CA THR A 92 4.83 14.22 -20.27
C THR A 92 4.01 13.92 -21.52
N SER A 93 4.14 12.73 -22.11
CA SER A 93 3.41 12.37 -23.32
C SER A 93 1.93 12.13 -23.04
N SER A 94 1.07 12.55 -23.98
CA SER A 94 -0.38 12.26 -23.99
C SER A 94 -0.70 10.80 -24.31
N ASP A 95 0.26 10.06 -24.87
CA ASP A 95 0.09 8.64 -25.21
C ASP A 95 0.09 7.73 -23.98
N TRP A 96 0.52 8.23 -22.83
CA TRP A 96 0.65 7.46 -21.60
C TRP A 96 -0.47 7.77 -20.64
N LEU A 97 -1.13 6.72 -20.14
CA LEU A 97 -2.16 6.86 -19.12
C LEU A 97 -1.53 6.77 -17.73
N ARG A 98 -1.39 7.92 -17.07
CA ARG A 98 -0.95 8.04 -15.68
C ARG A 98 -2.14 7.89 -14.72
N ILE A 99 -2.14 6.85 -13.89
CA ILE A 99 -3.27 6.47 -13.03
C ILE A 99 -2.85 6.26 -11.58
N ALA A 100 -3.76 6.55 -10.66
CA ALA A 100 -3.66 6.23 -9.25
C ALA A 100 -5.06 6.07 -8.64
N ALA A 101 -5.10 5.56 -7.40
CA ALA A 101 -6.32 5.52 -6.62
C ALA A 101 -6.14 6.25 -5.29
N LEU A 102 -7.23 6.78 -4.79
CA LEU A 102 -7.35 7.40 -3.48
C LEU A 102 -8.41 6.70 -2.65
N ARG A 103 -8.31 6.90 -1.34
CA ARG A 103 -9.35 6.56 -0.39
C ARG A 103 -9.50 7.67 0.61
N ASP A 104 -10.73 7.88 1.05
CA ASP A 104 -11.04 8.69 2.22
C ASP A 104 -10.00 8.45 3.36
N PRO A 105 -9.31 9.51 3.85
CA PRO A 105 -8.20 9.34 4.78
C PRO A 105 -8.60 8.66 6.09
N LEU A 106 -9.81 8.90 6.60
CA LEU A 106 -10.31 8.24 7.81
C LEU A 106 -10.46 6.72 7.60
N ARG A 107 -11.14 6.31 6.53
CA ARG A 107 -11.28 4.89 6.17
C ARG A 107 -9.95 4.23 5.83
N ARG A 108 -9.00 4.98 5.26
CA ARG A 108 -7.64 4.51 4.97
C ARG A 108 -6.86 4.27 6.26
N ALA A 109 -6.90 5.21 7.20
CA ALA A 109 -6.26 5.10 8.51
C ALA A 109 -6.78 3.88 9.29
N TYR A 110 -8.09 3.67 9.32
CA TYR A 110 -8.67 2.46 9.91
C TYR A 110 -8.21 1.18 9.21
N SER A 111 -8.17 1.16 7.88
CA SER A 111 -7.69 0.00 7.13
C SER A 111 -6.20 -0.30 7.39
N SER A 112 -5.40 0.73 7.64
CA SER A 112 -4.00 0.59 8.07
C SER A 112 -3.91 0.07 9.49
N PHE A 113 -4.68 0.63 10.43
CA PHE A 113 -4.81 0.14 11.80
C PHE A 113 -5.21 -1.34 11.85
N GLU A 114 -6.30 -1.71 11.19
CA GLU A 114 -6.86 -3.07 11.22
C GLU A 114 -5.81 -4.08 10.75
N ASN A 115 -5.11 -3.78 9.65
CA ASN A 115 -4.10 -4.67 9.11
C ASN A 115 -2.79 -4.66 9.90
N ARG A 116 -2.25 -3.47 10.20
CA ARG A 116 -0.90 -3.31 10.77
C ARG A 116 -0.89 -3.49 12.26
N VAL A 117 -1.79 -2.84 12.99
CA VAL A 117 -1.81 -2.83 14.46
C VAL A 117 -2.66 -3.98 15.00
N LEU A 118 -3.94 -4.05 14.62
CA LEU A 118 -4.86 -5.05 15.16
C LEU A 118 -4.49 -6.47 14.72
N LEU A 119 -4.27 -6.71 13.43
CA LEU A 119 -3.96 -8.05 12.90
C LEU A 119 -2.45 -8.38 12.89
N ARG A 120 -1.59 -7.42 13.26
CA ARG A 120 -0.12 -7.58 13.34
C ARG A 120 0.50 -8.11 12.04
N ALA A 121 0.02 -7.64 10.88
CA ALA A 121 0.45 -8.13 9.58
C ALA A 121 1.98 -8.13 9.42
N PRO A 122 2.55 -9.06 8.63
CA PRO A 122 3.99 -9.12 8.41
C PRO A 122 4.61 -7.83 7.90
N GLY A 123 5.83 -7.54 8.35
CA GLY A 123 6.56 -6.33 7.99
C GLY A 123 6.23 -5.09 8.83
N THR A 124 5.23 -5.16 9.71
CA THR A 124 4.95 -4.08 10.66
C THR A 124 6.10 -3.96 11.67
N PRO A 125 6.71 -2.77 11.86
CA PRO A 125 7.79 -2.58 12.82
C PRO A 125 7.31 -2.81 14.27
N GLU A 126 8.13 -3.45 15.09
CA GLU A 126 7.77 -3.82 16.48
C GLU A 126 7.49 -2.59 17.35
N VAL A 127 8.21 -1.50 17.11
CA VAL A 127 7.98 -0.18 17.75
C VAL A 127 6.54 0.33 17.56
N ILE A 128 5.85 -0.06 16.49
CA ILE A 128 4.44 0.32 16.29
C ILE A 128 3.53 -0.43 17.28
N PHE A 129 3.84 -1.69 17.60
CA PHE A 129 3.07 -2.46 18.58
C PHE A 129 3.29 -1.95 20.00
N GLU A 130 4.53 -1.57 20.32
CA GLU A 130 4.88 -0.97 21.62
C GLU A 130 4.18 0.38 21.84
N ARG A 131 4.09 1.20 20.78
CA ARG A 131 3.41 2.51 20.83
C ARG A 131 1.89 2.38 20.85
N CYS A 132 1.35 1.40 20.16
CA CYS A 132 -0.09 1.20 20.04
C CYS A 132 -0.50 -0.15 20.67
N PRO A 133 -0.37 -0.30 22.02
CA PRO A 133 -0.84 -1.50 22.68
C PRO A 133 -2.36 -1.64 22.55
N ASP A 134 -2.83 -2.89 22.62
CA ASP A 134 -4.26 -3.17 22.70
C ASP A 134 -4.84 -2.57 23.99
N VAL A 135 -6.01 -1.93 23.88
CA VAL A 135 -6.77 -1.49 25.05
C VAL A 135 -7.70 -2.62 25.46
N LEU A 136 -7.66 -3.02 26.73
CA LEU A 136 -8.37 -4.19 27.24
C LEU A 136 -9.50 -3.80 28.20
N VAL A 137 -10.64 -4.48 28.06
CA VAL A 137 -11.77 -4.47 28.99
C VAL A 137 -12.04 -5.91 29.41
N ASP A 138 -11.93 -6.21 30.71
CA ASP A 138 -12.04 -7.57 31.25
C ASP A 138 -11.17 -8.60 30.52
N GLY A 139 -9.92 -8.21 30.22
CA GLY A 139 -8.95 -9.06 29.53
C GLY A 139 -9.21 -9.28 28.03
N ARG A 140 -10.18 -8.60 27.43
CA ARG A 140 -10.53 -8.70 26.00
C ARG A 140 -10.29 -7.37 25.31
N ILE A 141 -9.90 -7.43 24.03
CA ILE A 141 -9.60 -6.25 23.23
C ILE A 141 -10.87 -5.43 23.03
N ASP A 142 -10.83 -4.15 23.39
CA ASP A 142 -11.75 -3.13 22.88
C ASP A 142 -11.16 -2.53 21.61
N VAL A 143 -11.70 -2.94 20.46
CA VAL A 143 -11.19 -2.53 19.14
C VAL A 143 -11.36 -1.02 18.93
N ALA A 144 -12.46 -0.45 19.42
CA ALA A 144 -12.73 0.97 19.30
C ALA A 144 -11.74 1.80 20.13
N ALA A 145 -11.53 1.41 21.40
CA ALA A 145 -10.57 2.09 22.26
C ALA A 145 -9.12 1.90 21.77
N THR A 146 -8.80 0.73 21.21
CA THR A 146 -7.49 0.47 20.60
C THR A 146 -7.26 1.33 19.35
N PHE A 147 -8.28 1.52 18.50
CA PHE A 147 -8.20 2.45 17.37
C PHE A 147 -8.04 3.90 17.85
N ALA A 148 -8.73 4.30 18.92
CA ALA A 148 -8.58 5.64 19.49
C ALA A 148 -7.16 5.90 19.98
N ASN A 149 -6.57 4.95 20.71
CA ASN A 149 -5.16 5.01 21.10
C ASN A 149 -4.24 5.12 19.87
N PHE A 150 -4.45 4.29 18.84
CA PHE A 150 -3.69 4.39 17.59
C PHE A 150 -3.78 5.78 16.94
N ALA A 151 -4.99 6.35 16.83
CA ALA A 151 -5.19 7.67 16.23
C ALA A 151 -4.46 8.77 17.00
N GLU A 152 -4.42 8.70 18.33
CA GLU A 152 -3.69 9.62 19.18
C GLU A 152 -2.18 9.52 18.99
N GLN A 153 -1.63 8.30 19.00
CA GLN A 153 -0.19 8.08 18.80
C GLN A 153 0.27 8.49 17.40
N LEU A 154 -0.52 8.16 16.39
CA LEU A 154 -0.28 8.55 15.01
C LEU A 154 -0.29 10.07 14.84
N HIS A 155 -1.23 10.77 15.49
CA HIS A 155 -1.30 12.22 15.46
C HIS A 155 -0.12 12.87 16.19
N ALA A 156 0.26 12.34 17.35
CA ALA A 156 1.33 12.89 18.17
C ALA A 156 2.72 12.78 17.49
N ASP A 157 2.96 11.74 16.69
CA ASP A 157 4.27 11.49 16.09
C ASP A 157 4.17 10.76 14.74
N LEU A 158 3.49 11.37 13.77
CA LEU A 158 3.40 10.83 12.40
C LEU A 158 4.76 10.43 11.79
N PRO A 159 5.86 11.20 11.95
CA PRO A 159 7.15 10.83 11.37
C PRO A 159 7.65 9.44 11.77
N SER A 160 7.43 8.98 13.01
CA SER A 160 7.86 7.64 13.42
C SER A 160 7.05 6.52 12.77
N PHE A 161 5.81 6.80 12.33
CA PHE A 161 4.98 5.86 11.59
C PHE A 161 5.30 5.83 10.09
N MET A 162 5.79 6.92 9.51
CA MET A 162 6.04 7.06 8.06
C MET A 162 7.13 6.15 7.49
N ALA A 163 7.87 5.42 8.34
CA ALA A 163 8.76 4.34 7.91
C ALA A 163 7.97 3.18 7.25
N ASP A 164 6.71 3.00 7.63
CA ASP A 164 5.75 2.11 6.96
C ASP A 164 4.81 2.93 6.07
N ASP A 165 4.84 2.65 4.77
CA ASP A 165 4.04 3.35 3.74
C ASP A 165 2.53 3.21 3.98
N HIS A 166 2.07 2.31 4.85
CA HIS A 166 0.67 2.21 5.26
C HIS A 166 0.17 3.42 6.04
N PHE A 167 1.06 4.12 6.74
CA PHE A 167 0.69 5.29 7.54
C PHE A 167 1.03 6.61 6.86
N ARG A 168 1.88 6.58 5.82
CA ARG A 168 2.24 7.78 5.05
C ARG A 168 1.00 8.43 4.42
N PRO A 169 0.82 9.75 4.49
CA PRO A 169 -0.23 10.46 3.75
C PRO A 169 -0.20 10.15 2.24
N GLN A 170 -1.36 10.12 1.60
CA GLN A 170 -1.47 9.89 0.14
C GLN A 170 -0.86 11.04 -0.64
N PHE A 171 -0.92 12.26 -0.10
CA PHE A 171 -0.33 13.46 -0.64
C PHE A 171 1.16 13.27 -0.94
N ASN A 172 1.91 12.68 -0.01
CA ASN A 172 3.35 12.45 -0.20
C ASN A 172 3.66 11.53 -1.40
N SER A 173 2.72 10.63 -1.74
CA SER A 173 2.91 9.65 -2.83
C SER A 173 2.39 10.15 -4.17
N LEU A 174 1.35 10.97 -4.18
CA LEU A 174 0.55 11.25 -5.37
C LEU A 174 0.62 12.70 -5.83
N TYR A 175 0.90 13.64 -4.93
CA TYR A 175 1.06 15.03 -5.33
C TYR A 175 2.41 15.23 -6.01
N CYS A 176 2.37 15.79 -7.22
CA CYS A 176 3.53 16.26 -7.93
C CYS A 176 3.14 17.45 -8.80
N ASP A 177 3.88 18.55 -8.69
CA ASP A 177 3.72 19.73 -9.54
C ASP A 177 4.36 19.58 -10.93
N GLN A 178 5.02 18.45 -11.19
CA GLN A 178 5.76 18.20 -12.44
C GLN A 178 4.99 17.36 -13.47
N TYR A 179 3.91 16.67 -13.07
CA TYR A 179 3.11 15.86 -13.99
C TYR A 179 1.66 15.72 -13.52
N GLU A 180 0.76 15.47 -14.46
CA GLU A 180 -0.66 15.25 -14.19
C GLU A 180 -1.01 13.77 -14.18
N LEU A 181 -1.77 13.35 -13.16
CA LEU A 181 -2.46 12.06 -13.12
C LEU A 181 -3.80 12.20 -13.86
N HIS A 182 -3.99 11.46 -14.95
CA HIS A 182 -5.23 11.54 -15.74
C HIS A 182 -6.42 10.86 -15.07
N HIS A 183 -6.17 9.77 -14.35
CA HIS A 183 -7.21 9.08 -13.58
C HIS A 183 -6.78 8.91 -12.15
N LEU A 184 -7.36 9.75 -11.29
CA LEU A 184 -7.27 9.65 -9.85
C LEU A 184 -8.63 9.17 -9.32
N VAL A 185 -8.77 7.87 -9.11
CA VAL A 185 -10.07 7.27 -8.77
C VAL A 185 -10.25 7.13 -7.26
N ARG A 186 -11.43 7.51 -6.74
CA ARG A 186 -11.78 7.30 -5.33
C ARG A 186 -12.40 5.92 -5.15
N VAL A 187 -11.81 5.08 -4.31
CA VAL A 187 -12.27 3.67 -4.16
C VAL A 187 -13.67 3.55 -3.60
N GLU A 188 -14.13 4.53 -2.82
CA GLU A 188 -15.48 4.57 -2.25
C GLU A 188 -16.54 5.11 -3.21
N GLN A 189 -16.15 5.74 -4.32
CA GLN A 189 -17.10 6.23 -5.31
C GLN A 189 -17.67 5.04 -6.09
N PRO A 190 -19.00 4.84 -6.08
CA PRO A 190 -19.62 3.73 -6.80
C PRO A 190 -19.22 3.73 -8.28
N GLY A 191 -18.80 2.57 -8.78
CA GLY A 191 -18.41 2.38 -10.18
C GLY A 191 -17.03 2.92 -10.57
N ALA A 192 -16.36 3.75 -9.76
CA ALA A 192 -15.12 4.41 -10.17
C ALA A 192 -13.99 3.43 -10.53
N LEU A 193 -13.80 2.38 -9.71
CA LEU A 193 -12.82 1.33 -10.02
C LEU A 193 -13.21 0.49 -11.24
N GLN A 194 -14.50 0.29 -11.49
CA GLN A 194 -14.97 -0.42 -12.68
C GLN A 194 -14.73 0.42 -13.94
N SER A 195 -15.04 1.72 -13.91
CA SER A 195 -14.75 2.62 -15.03
C SER A 195 -13.26 2.65 -15.38
N LEU A 196 -12.37 2.64 -14.37
CA LEU A 196 -10.94 2.49 -14.62
C LEU A 196 -10.60 1.15 -15.26
N ALA A 197 -11.21 0.05 -14.81
CA ALA A 197 -11.02 -1.25 -15.43
C ALA A 197 -11.48 -1.29 -16.89
N ASP A 198 -12.59 -0.64 -17.22
CA ASP A 198 -13.10 -0.55 -18.59
C ASP A 198 -12.14 0.24 -19.49
N VAL A 199 -11.59 1.36 -19.01
CA VAL A 199 -10.56 2.15 -19.71
C VAL A 199 -9.30 1.31 -19.98
N LEU A 200 -8.83 0.58 -18.97
CA LEU A 200 -7.65 -0.28 -19.11
C LEU A 200 -7.89 -1.42 -20.09
N ASN A 201 -9.05 -2.08 -20.01
CA ASN A 201 -9.45 -3.16 -20.92
C ASN A 201 -9.55 -2.69 -22.36
N ALA A 202 -10.17 -1.52 -22.61
CA ALA A 202 -10.25 -0.94 -23.95
C ALA A 202 -8.84 -0.67 -24.53
N ARG A 203 -7.93 -0.19 -23.68
CA ARG A 203 -6.53 0.08 -24.07
C ARG A 203 -5.72 -1.20 -24.31
N GLY A 204 -6.01 -2.25 -23.55
CA GLY A 204 -5.33 -3.54 -23.66
C GLY A 204 -5.90 -4.48 -24.71
N GLY A 205 -7.11 -4.21 -25.22
CA GLY A 205 -7.88 -5.14 -26.06
C GLY A 205 -8.36 -6.38 -25.30
N THR A 206 -8.68 -6.24 -24.01
CA THR A 206 -8.97 -7.34 -23.09
C THR A 206 -10.37 -7.22 -22.46
N ASN A 207 -10.80 -8.24 -21.71
CA ASN A 207 -12.01 -8.24 -20.90
C ASN A 207 -11.74 -8.84 -19.50
N VAL A 208 -10.74 -8.30 -18.83
CA VAL A 208 -10.33 -8.71 -17.48
C VAL A 208 -11.33 -8.16 -16.47
N LYS A 209 -11.87 -9.04 -15.61
CA LYS A 209 -12.76 -8.65 -14.52
C LYS A 209 -11.98 -8.07 -13.36
N LEU A 210 -12.47 -6.98 -12.78
CA LEU A 210 -11.91 -6.41 -11.55
C LEU A 210 -12.15 -7.38 -10.38
N ALA A 211 -11.06 -7.93 -9.83
CA ALA A 211 -11.11 -8.80 -8.66
C ALA A 211 -11.04 -8.00 -7.35
N ARG A 212 -11.77 -8.44 -6.33
CA ARG A 212 -11.69 -7.91 -4.96
C ARG A 212 -10.77 -8.79 -4.12
N LEU A 213 -9.54 -8.35 -3.89
CA LEU A 213 -8.47 -9.12 -3.23
C LEU A 213 -8.24 -8.76 -1.75
N ASN A 214 -9.11 -7.94 -1.16
CA ASN A 214 -9.00 -7.58 0.25
C ASN A 214 -10.39 -7.38 0.85
N SER A 215 -10.62 -8.05 1.97
CA SER A 215 -11.79 -7.89 2.84
C SER A 215 -11.30 -7.53 4.23
N GLY A 216 -11.81 -6.43 4.79
CA GLY A 216 -11.60 -6.10 6.19
C GLY A 216 -12.47 -6.97 7.10
N LEU A 217 -12.42 -6.74 8.41
CA LEU A 217 -13.17 -7.53 9.40
C LEU A 217 -14.69 -7.27 9.39
N GLY A 218 -15.19 -6.41 8.50
CA GLY A 218 -16.61 -6.05 8.42
C GLY A 218 -17.08 -5.10 9.51
N ILE A 219 -16.15 -4.52 10.28
CA ILE A 219 -16.45 -3.54 11.33
C ILE A 219 -16.91 -2.23 10.68
N THR A 220 -18.01 -1.69 11.18
CA THR A 220 -18.65 -0.48 10.64
C THR A 220 -18.08 0.80 11.26
N PRO A 221 -18.14 1.94 10.54
CA PRO A 221 -17.72 3.25 11.07
C PRO A 221 -18.33 3.60 12.43
N GLN A 222 -19.61 3.30 12.64
CA GLN A 222 -20.36 3.64 13.86
C GLN A 222 -19.85 2.90 15.09
N GLN A 223 -19.19 1.75 14.91
CA GLN A 223 -18.64 0.97 16.01
C GLN A 223 -17.29 1.49 16.48
N ILE A 224 -16.59 2.28 15.67
CA ILE A 224 -15.17 2.61 15.89
C ILE A 224 -14.93 4.12 16.00
N TYR A 225 -15.60 4.92 15.19
CA TYR A 225 -15.27 6.34 15.09
C TYR A 225 -16.03 7.17 16.11
N THR A 226 -15.28 7.95 16.89
CA THR A 226 -15.77 9.07 17.68
C THR A 226 -15.46 10.38 16.99
N LYS A 227 -16.09 11.47 17.43
CA LYS A 227 -15.74 12.84 17.02
C LYS A 227 -14.23 13.09 17.14
N ARG A 228 -13.66 12.77 18.31
CA ARG A 228 -12.23 12.94 18.60
C ARG A 228 -11.34 12.17 17.63
N THR A 229 -11.62 10.89 17.36
CA THR A 229 -10.79 10.10 16.44
C THR A 229 -10.86 10.61 15.01
N ALA A 230 -12.05 11.03 14.55
CA ALA A 230 -12.21 11.60 13.21
C ALA A 230 -11.44 12.92 13.08
N ASP A 231 -11.52 13.80 14.09
CA ASP A 231 -10.82 15.08 14.12
C ASP A 231 -9.30 14.91 14.12
N LEU A 232 -8.77 13.98 14.95
CA LEU A 232 -7.33 13.68 15.00
C LEU A 232 -6.82 13.19 13.64
N VAL A 233 -7.53 12.24 13.03
CA VAL A 233 -7.15 11.68 11.73
C VAL A 233 -7.26 12.74 10.62
N ALA A 234 -8.26 13.63 10.68
CA ALA A 234 -8.39 14.74 9.75
C ALA A 234 -7.24 15.74 9.86
N GLN A 235 -6.78 16.04 11.07
CA GLN A 235 -5.63 16.90 11.31
C GLN A 235 -4.31 16.23 10.85
N THR A 236 -4.13 14.94 11.17
CA THR A 236 -2.93 14.19 10.79
C THR A 236 -2.76 14.07 9.27
N TYR A 237 -3.87 13.95 8.54
CA TYR A 237 -3.88 13.81 7.08
C TYR A 237 -4.45 15.06 6.38
N ALA A 238 -4.23 16.24 6.95
CA ALA A 238 -4.82 17.49 6.46
C ALA A 238 -4.50 17.76 4.99
N GLU A 239 -3.29 17.42 4.51
CA GLU A 239 -2.94 17.56 3.10
C GLU A 239 -3.75 16.65 2.19
N ASP A 240 -4.07 15.41 2.60
CA ASP A 240 -4.91 14.52 1.79
C ASP A 240 -6.30 15.14 1.61
N TYR A 241 -6.89 15.67 2.69
CA TYR A 241 -8.20 16.33 2.61
C TYR A 241 -8.18 17.56 1.72
N ARG A 242 -7.16 18.41 1.88
CA ARG A 242 -7.03 19.66 1.14
C ARG A 242 -6.72 19.46 -0.34
N TRP A 243 -5.78 18.59 -0.69
CA TRP A 243 -5.29 18.45 -2.07
C TRP A 243 -6.12 17.52 -2.93
N PHE A 244 -6.89 16.61 -2.31
CA PHE A 244 -7.74 15.68 -3.03
C PHE A 244 -9.23 15.90 -2.80
N ASP A 245 -9.61 17.04 -2.23
CA ASP A 245 -10.99 17.47 -1.99
C ASP A 245 -11.85 16.42 -1.27
N PHE A 246 -11.31 15.84 -0.19
CA PHE A 246 -12.11 15.01 0.70
C PHE A 246 -12.88 15.89 1.68
N THR A 247 -14.11 15.47 1.99
CA THR A 247 -14.92 16.11 3.04
C THR A 247 -14.65 15.42 4.37
N PRO A 248 -14.17 16.14 5.41
CA PRO A 248 -14.06 15.58 6.75
C PRO A 248 -15.41 15.06 7.26
N HIS A 249 -15.38 13.94 7.97
CA HIS A 249 -16.59 13.34 8.52
C HIS A 249 -16.98 14.02 9.83
N SER A 250 -18.26 14.35 9.98
CA SER A 250 -18.80 14.93 11.22
C SER A 250 -19.46 13.84 12.08
N PHE A 251 -18.68 13.24 12.98
CA PHE A 251 -19.21 12.33 14.00
C PHE A 251 -19.62 13.09 15.27
N THR A 252 -20.69 12.66 15.93
CA THR A 252 -21.19 13.26 17.18
C THR A 252 -20.95 12.40 18.41
N ALA A 253 -20.59 11.12 18.23
CA ALA A 253 -20.31 10.22 19.36
C ALA A 253 -19.03 10.66 20.08
N GLU A 254 -19.14 10.93 21.39
CA GLU A 254 -18.00 11.27 22.26
C GLU A 254 -17.16 10.04 22.61
N SER A 255 -17.81 8.88 22.76
CA SER A 255 -17.18 7.59 23.01
C SER A 255 -17.84 6.48 22.20
N THR A 256 -17.09 5.42 21.94
CA THR A 256 -17.57 4.16 21.39
C THR A 256 -16.77 3.02 22.01
N SER A 257 -17.36 1.82 22.05
CA SER A 257 -16.72 0.62 22.55
C SER A 257 -17.10 -0.55 21.67
N LEU A 258 -16.10 -1.36 21.32
CA LEU A 258 -16.29 -2.62 20.61
C LEU A 258 -15.40 -3.67 21.26
N VAL A 259 -15.84 -4.15 22.43
CA VAL A 259 -15.18 -5.25 23.14
C VAL A 259 -15.45 -6.56 22.41
N LEU A 260 -14.38 -7.27 22.03
CA LEU A 260 -14.51 -8.59 21.43
C LEU A 260 -15.19 -9.55 22.39
N ASP A 261 -16.09 -10.38 21.86
CA ASP A 261 -16.58 -11.55 22.60
C ASP A 261 -15.46 -12.61 22.74
N PRO A 262 -15.61 -13.62 23.60
CA PRO A 262 -14.58 -14.63 23.79
C PRO A 262 -14.16 -15.38 22.51
N LEU A 263 -15.10 -15.64 21.59
CA LEU A 263 -14.82 -16.32 20.33
C LEU A 263 -14.02 -15.41 19.39
N GLN A 264 -14.44 -14.16 19.24
CA GLN A 264 -13.73 -13.16 18.44
C GLN A 264 -12.32 -12.91 18.99
N GLN A 265 -12.16 -12.81 20.31
CA GLN A 265 -10.86 -12.68 20.97
C GLN A 265 -9.96 -13.88 20.64
N ALA A 266 -10.47 -15.10 20.78
CA ALA A 266 -9.73 -16.32 20.47
C ALA A 266 -9.28 -16.36 19.00
N LEU A 267 -10.15 -15.96 18.06
CA LEU A 267 -9.84 -15.88 16.64
C LEU A 267 -8.74 -14.86 16.34
N ILE A 268 -8.81 -13.65 16.91
CA ILE A 268 -7.77 -12.63 16.73
C ILE A 268 -6.42 -13.11 17.29
N THR A 269 -6.43 -13.72 18.49
CA THR A 269 -5.22 -14.30 19.07
C THR A 269 -4.63 -15.38 18.16
N ASN A 270 -5.45 -16.31 17.67
CA ASN A 270 -5.01 -17.38 16.78
C ASN A 270 -4.44 -16.85 15.45
N LEU A 271 -5.06 -15.83 14.85
CA LEU A 271 -4.56 -15.18 13.63
C LEU A 271 -3.19 -14.52 13.84
N ARG A 272 -3.00 -13.84 14.98
CA ARG A 272 -1.70 -13.24 15.34
C ARG A 272 -0.62 -14.31 15.53
N GLU A 273 -0.92 -15.37 16.27
CA GLU A 273 0.01 -16.50 16.45
C GLU A 273 0.36 -17.20 15.13
N THR A 274 -0.64 -17.39 14.26
CA THR A 274 -0.45 -17.97 12.92
C THR A 274 0.47 -17.09 12.08
N THR A 275 0.28 -15.76 12.12
CA THR A 275 1.16 -14.79 11.46
C THR A 275 2.61 -14.90 11.95
N GLU A 276 2.83 -15.03 13.26
CA GLU A 276 4.18 -15.22 13.82
C GLU A 276 4.82 -16.54 13.36
N ARG A 277 4.06 -17.64 13.35
CA ARG A 277 4.56 -18.93 12.85
C ARG A 277 4.89 -18.85 11.35
N LEU A 278 4.07 -18.18 10.55
CA LEU A 278 4.35 -17.96 9.12
C LEU A 278 5.60 -17.11 8.90
N LYS A 279 5.84 -16.08 9.73
CA LYS A 279 7.09 -15.30 9.71
C LYS A 279 8.31 -16.19 9.97
N ILE A 280 8.25 -17.08 10.96
CA ILE A 280 9.34 -18.01 11.30
C ILE A 280 9.60 -18.96 10.12
N VAL A 281 8.56 -19.65 9.63
CA VAL A 281 8.67 -20.60 8.51
C VAL A 281 9.19 -19.90 7.25
N SER A 282 8.67 -18.72 6.93
CA SER A 282 9.11 -17.93 5.78
C SER A 282 10.58 -17.54 5.91
N ARG A 283 11.02 -17.04 7.07
CA ARG A 283 12.44 -16.72 7.31
C ARG A 283 13.31 -17.96 7.11
N SER A 284 12.94 -19.10 7.69
CA SER A 284 13.69 -20.35 7.51
C SER A 284 13.75 -20.80 6.05
N ALA A 285 12.64 -20.70 5.31
CA ALA A 285 12.59 -21.02 3.90
C ALA A 285 13.46 -20.06 3.07
N PHE A 286 13.40 -18.75 3.36
CA PHE A 286 14.27 -17.74 2.74
C PHE A 286 15.75 -17.98 3.04
N HIS A 287 16.14 -18.42 4.23
CA HIS A 287 17.54 -18.75 4.51
C HIS A 287 18.03 -19.94 3.68
N ARG A 288 17.21 -20.97 3.52
CA ARG A 288 17.54 -22.17 2.72
C ARG A 288 17.60 -21.87 1.23
N VAL A 289 16.69 -21.05 0.74
CA VAL A 289 16.55 -20.70 -0.69
C VAL A 289 17.49 -19.55 -1.07
N GLY A 290 17.61 -18.52 -0.23
CA GLY A 290 18.44 -17.33 -0.43
C GLY A 290 19.93 -17.62 -0.58
N PHE A 291 20.45 -18.71 0.00
CA PHE A 291 21.80 -19.20 -0.27
C PHE A 291 22.01 -19.55 -1.76
N ARG A 292 20.98 -20.06 -2.45
CA ARG A 292 21.03 -20.40 -3.89
C ARG A 292 20.75 -19.19 -4.79
N TYR A 293 19.90 -18.25 -4.36
CA TYR A 293 19.48 -17.09 -5.15
C TYR A 293 20.36 -15.84 -4.97
N GLY A 294 21.06 -15.70 -3.83
CA GLY A 294 21.91 -14.54 -3.53
C GLY A 294 23.02 -14.31 -4.56
N LEU A 295 23.58 -15.37 -5.15
CA LEU A 295 24.60 -15.29 -6.20
C LEU A 295 24.09 -14.68 -7.52
N SER A 296 22.83 -14.96 -7.88
CA SER A 296 22.18 -14.42 -9.09
C SER A 296 21.82 -12.93 -8.92
N GLN A 297 21.28 -12.56 -7.76
CA GLN A 297 20.86 -11.20 -7.47
C GLN A 297 22.05 -10.26 -7.21
N MET A 298 23.14 -10.73 -6.59
CA MET A 298 24.38 -9.97 -6.48
C MET A 298 24.97 -9.60 -7.86
N ARG A 299 24.87 -10.50 -8.86
CA ARG A 299 25.30 -10.20 -10.23
C ARG A 299 24.45 -9.11 -10.87
N LYS A 300 23.12 -9.16 -10.69
CA LYS A 300 22.18 -8.16 -11.24
C LYS A 300 22.32 -6.80 -10.55
N SER A 301 22.52 -6.77 -9.23
CA SER A 301 22.74 -5.52 -8.48
C SER A 301 24.11 -4.91 -8.74
N LEU A 302 25.16 -5.71 -8.94
CA LEU A 302 26.46 -5.21 -9.43
C LEU A 302 26.31 -4.57 -10.81
N TRP A 303 25.60 -5.24 -11.73
CA TRP A 303 25.38 -4.72 -13.08
C TRP A 303 24.62 -3.39 -13.08
N ILE A 304 23.56 -3.28 -12.27
CA ILE A 304 22.80 -2.03 -12.10
C ILE A 304 23.66 -0.92 -11.48
N ARG A 305 24.54 -1.23 -10.52
CA ARG A 305 25.49 -0.25 -9.94
C ARG A 305 26.54 0.22 -10.93
N ILE A 306 26.94 -0.64 -11.86
CA ILE A 306 27.87 -0.30 -12.94
C ILE A 306 27.18 0.60 -13.98
N THR A 307 25.91 0.35 -14.30
CA THR A 307 25.17 1.11 -15.31
C THR A 307 24.46 2.37 -14.78
N ASN A 308 24.23 2.48 -13.46
CA ASN A 308 23.59 3.63 -12.83
C ASN A 308 24.20 3.95 -11.44
N PRO A 309 25.41 4.53 -11.39
CA PRO A 309 26.18 4.72 -10.15
C PRO A 309 25.57 5.70 -9.14
N ARG A 310 24.50 6.43 -9.49
CA ARG A 310 23.76 7.33 -8.57
C ARG A 310 22.53 6.68 -7.94
N GLY A 311 22.12 5.50 -8.38
CA GLY A 311 21.00 4.76 -7.79
C GLY A 311 21.43 4.14 -6.46
N LYS A 312 20.98 4.71 -5.33
CA LYS A 312 21.10 4.04 -4.03
C LYS A 312 20.33 2.71 -4.13
N GLY A 313 21.06 1.59 -4.12
CA GLY A 313 20.45 0.27 -4.06
C GLY A 313 19.68 0.13 -2.76
N ASP A 314 18.36 0.24 -2.84
CA ASP A 314 17.47 0.11 -1.69
C ASP A 314 17.30 -1.38 -1.34
N THR A 315 17.64 -1.77 -0.12
CA THR A 315 17.47 -3.15 0.38
C THR A 315 15.99 -3.52 0.57
N ARG A 316 15.07 -2.56 0.43
CA ARG A 316 13.61 -2.79 0.42
C ARG A 316 13.07 -3.43 -0.87
N LEU A 317 13.93 -3.64 -1.88
CA LEU A 317 13.64 -4.34 -3.15
C LEU A 317 13.09 -5.77 -3.02
N LEU A 318 13.01 -6.31 -1.79
CA LEU A 318 12.55 -7.67 -1.49
C LEU A 318 11.13 -7.75 -0.90
N GLN A 319 10.48 -6.63 -0.57
CA GLN A 319 9.19 -6.65 0.16
C GLN A 319 8.01 -5.98 -0.55
N TRP A 320 8.12 -5.62 -1.83
CA TRP A 320 7.06 -4.88 -2.52
C TRP A 320 6.81 -5.23 -3.97
#